data_AF-A0A833DD62-F1
#
_entry.id   AF-A0A833DD62-F1
#
_cell.length_a   1.000
_cell.length_b   1.000
_cell.length_c   1.000
_cell.angle_alpha   90.00
_cell.angle_beta   90.00
_cell.angle_gamma   90.00
#
_symmetry.space_group_name_H-M   'P 1'
#
loop_
_entity.id
_entity.type
_entity.pdbx_description
1 polymer ?
#
loop_
_entity_poly.entity_id
_entity_poly.type
_entity_poly.pdbx_seq_one_letter_code
_entity_poly.pdbx_strand_id
1 'polypeptide(L)'
;MRSSIMVLMMLLAALSAPAVEWRTEGEDDSELRAALTALLGPIGTASAADFESDTSLDPADHITVMTSTEYGENIRLVDSWEDNDDEEDDWCMGDFFMINVTRRFSYFAVCWGSEDNPGPVTIAALEVQYLGGITLEDFPVEGMSVPGVPLPIATVFATSLVHMIEFEDTGTPEDPANTSGNGVFDFTRSGEGLSDFQIQSAEDVHAGVDLSNLVWEMTDDGIEEWSHVEGRENEMGWNFTIEATDVDYDGDDIWWLLGGNDDVVERIAYTFHLGVSIDEVTDEVIPWWTVTLDPVENKSWDNDEIPYEVEDIGEQQNLTWSGVRVATDFKYDQTIDGWDFHTPDSLLMVESIIIRGSFTFGIISDFMDEVSG
;
A
#
# COMPACT_ATOMS: atom_id res chain seq x y z
N MET A 1 -16.46 7.41 13.07
CA MET A 1 -16.93 7.79 11.72
C MET A 1 -15.76 8.21 10.83
N ARG A 2 -14.90 9.15 11.24
CA ARG A 2 -13.67 9.55 10.49
C ARG A 2 -12.71 8.39 10.17
N SER A 3 -12.39 7.54 11.14
CA SER A 3 -11.49 6.38 10.97
C SER A 3 -12.00 5.32 9.96
N SER A 4 -13.32 5.10 9.88
CA SER A 4 -13.91 4.13 8.93
C SER A 4 -13.91 4.63 7.47
N ILE A 5 -14.07 5.93 7.28
CA ILE A 5 -13.97 6.60 5.97
C ILE A 5 -12.51 6.62 5.51
N MET A 6 -11.59 6.99 6.39
CA MET A 6 -10.15 6.96 6.13
C MET A 6 -9.65 5.56 5.74
N VAL A 7 -10.18 4.51 6.39
CA VAL A 7 -9.88 3.12 6.04
C VAL A 7 -10.42 2.74 4.66
N LEU A 8 -11.65 3.12 4.34
CA LEU A 8 -12.24 2.86 3.02
C LEU A 8 -11.49 3.60 1.91
N MET A 9 -11.16 4.87 2.13
CA MET A 9 -10.39 5.71 1.20
C MET A 9 -8.98 5.16 0.99
N MET A 10 -8.26 4.72 2.04
CA MET A 10 -6.94 4.10 1.89
C MET A 10 -6.99 2.77 1.11
N LEU A 11 -8.06 1.99 1.27
CA LEU A 11 -8.26 0.78 0.48
C LEU A 11 -8.52 1.12 -1.00
N LEU A 12 -9.42 2.07 -1.28
CA LEU A 12 -9.74 2.55 -2.63
C LEU A 12 -8.54 3.22 -3.30
N ALA A 13 -7.75 3.98 -2.56
CA ALA A 13 -6.51 4.60 -3.01
C ALA A 13 -5.43 3.60 -3.34
N ALA A 14 -5.26 2.60 -2.49
CA ALA A 14 -4.24 1.62 -2.75
C ALA A 14 -4.57 0.75 -3.98
N LEU A 15 -5.86 0.59 -4.26
CA LEU A 15 -6.40 -0.07 -5.44
C LEU A 15 -6.35 0.80 -6.72
N SER A 16 -6.32 2.13 -6.59
CA SER A 16 -6.41 3.08 -7.73
C SER A 16 -5.10 3.83 -8.04
N ALA A 17 -4.10 3.79 -7.16
CA ALA A 17 -2.81 4.46 -7.32
C ALA A 17 -1.97 3.99 -8.53
N PRO A 18 -2.38 2.95 -9.28
CA PRO A 18 -2.00 2.86 -10.68
C PRO A 18 -3.16 2.41 -11.57
N ALA A 19 -4.21 3.20 -11.68
CA ALA A 19 -4.87 3.41 -12.96
C ALA A 19 -3.96 4.29 -13.86
N VAL A 20 -2.72 3.86 -14.06
CA VAL A 20 -1.84 4.42 -15.09
C VAL A 20 -2.44 4.00 -16.42
N GLU A 21 -2.85 4.97 -17.24
CA GLU A 21 -3.31 4.72 -18.59
C GLU A 21 -2.12 4.18 -19.43
N TRP A 22 -2.13 2.89 -19.73
CA TRP A 22 -1.06 2.23 -20.48
C TRP A 22 -1.19 2.53 -21.98
N ARG A 23 -0.37 3.45 -22.50
CA ARG A 23 -0.13 3.53 -23.95
C ARG A 23 0.92 2.50 -24.35
N THR A 24 0.48 1.51 -25.11
CA THR A 24 1.37 0.63 -25.86
C THR A 24 1.30 1.02 -27.34
N GLU A 25 2.43 1.40 -27.94
CA GLU A 25 2.52 1.59 -29.38
C GLU A 25 2.41 0.22 -30.08
N GLY A 26 1.60 0.14 -31.15
CA GLY A 26 1.47 -1.03 -32.03
C GLY A 26 0.03 -1.26 -32.50
N GLU A 27 -0.24 -0.94 -33.77
CA GLU A 27 -1.60 -0.88 -34.37
C GLU A 27 -2.27 -2.25 -34.69
N ASP A 28 -1.67 -3.41 -34.38
CA ASP A 28 -2.22 -4.73 -34.77
C ASP A 28 -2.72 -5.64 -33.60
N ASP A 29 -2.51 -5.25 -32.32
CA ASP A 29 -2.78 -6.09 -31.13
C ASP A 29 -3.89 -5.53 -30.19
N SER A 30 -4.68 -4.56 -30.67
CA SER A 30 -5.60 -3.81 -29.80
C SER A 30 -6.75 -4.65 -29.22
N GLU A 31 -7.27 -5.63 -29.97
CA GLU A 31 -8.39 -6.46 -29.51
C GLU A 31 -7.98 -7.49 -28.46
N LEU A 32 -6.84 -8.18 -28.64
CA LEU A 32 -6.30 -9.11 -27.63
C LEU A 32 -5.92 -8.36 -26.35
N ARG A 33 -5.28 -7.18 -26.48
CA ARG A 33 -4.95 -6.33 -25.34
C ARG A 33 -6.18 -5.81 -24.62
N ALA A 34 -7.21 -5.38 -25.35
CA ALA A 34 -8.48 -4.97 -24.75
C ALA A 34 -9.14 -6.13 -24.01
N ALA A 35 -9.17 -7.33 -24.61
CA ALA A 35 -9.74 -8.52 -24.00
C ALA A 35 -8.97 -8.96 -22.75
N LEU A 36 -7.63 -8.96 -22.76
CA LEU A 36 -6.81 -9.25 -21.58
C LEU A 36 -6.93 -8.17 -20.50
N THR A 37 -7.07 -6.90 -20.87
CA THR A 37 -7.26 -5.78 -19.92
C THR A 37 -8.61 -5.92 -19.22
N ALA A 38 -9.65 -6.27 -19.98
CA ALA A 38 -10.97 -6.50 -19.42
C ALA A 38 -11.02 -7.77 -18.54
N LEU A 39 -10.28 -8.82 -18.90
CA LEU A 39 -10.26 -10.10 -18.18
C LEU A 39 -9.43 -10.08 -16.89
N LEU A 40 -8.25 -9.47 -16.92
CA LEU A 40 -7.24 -9.55 -15.85
C LEU A 40 -7.00 -8.22 -15.14
N GLY A 41 -7.68 -7.16 -15.58
CA GLY A 41 -7.40 -5.79 -15.19
C GLY A 41 -6.13 -5.22 -15.83
N PRO A 42 -5.84 -3.92 -15.61
CA PRO A 42 -4.67 -3.24 -16.18
C PRO A 42 -3.32 -3.85 -15.74
N ILE A 43 -3.28 -4.57 -14.60
CA ILE A 43 -2.08 -5.23 -14.08
C ILE A 43 -1.73 -6.50 -14.88
N GLY A 44 -2.75 -7.26 -15.33
CA GLY A 44 -2.51 -8.51 -16.06
C GLY A 44 -1.87 -8.32 -17.44
N THR A 45 -2.10 -7.17 -18.10
CA THR A 45 -1.69 -6.96 -19.49
C THR A 45 -0.26 -6.54 -19.69
N ALA A 46 0.31 -5.65 -18.86
CA ALA A 46 1.74 -5.34 -19.00
C ALA A 46 2.63 -6.46 -18.47
N SER A 47 2.13 -7.36 -17.60
CA SER A 47 2.90 -8.50 -17.09
C SER A 47 2.90 -9.71 -18.05
N ALA A 48 1.78 -10.01 -18.71
CA ALA A 48 1.73 -11.06 -19.75
C ALA A 48 2.70 -10.77 -20.92
N ALA A 49 3.03 -9.49 -21.15
CA ALA A 49 3.99 -9.07 -22.14
C ALA A 49 5.46 -9.16 -21.68
N ASP A 50 5.74 -9.32 -20.38
CA ASP A 50 7.08 -9.09 -19.80
C ASP A 50 7.73 -10.30 -19.11
N PHE A 51 7.03 -11.44 -18.97
CA PHE A 51 7.60 -12.65 -18.34
C PHE A 51 8.86 -13.20 -19.05
N GLU A 52 9.09 -12.86 -20.32
CA GLU A 52 10.25 -13.34 -21.10
C GLU A 52 11.27 -12.26 -21.48
N SER A 53 11.04 -10.98 -21.14
CA SER A 53 11.79 -9.86 -21.75
C SER A 53 12.74 -9.14 -20.81
N ASP A 54 12.46 -9.18 -19.51
CA ASP A 54 13.18 -8.34 -18.55
C ASP A 54 14.38 -9.05 -17.91
N THR A 55 15.57 -8.54 -18.22
CA THR A 55 16.86 -9.07 -17.76
C THR A 55 17.78 -7.98 -17.21
N SER A 56 17.30 -6.74 -17.10
CA SER A 56 18.16 -5.65 -16.61
C SER A 56 18.38 -5.78 -15.12
N LEU A 57 19.65 -5.73 -14.71
CA LEU A 57 20.06 -5.68 -13.30
C LEU A 57 20.20 -4.24 -12.79
N ASP A 58 20.00 -3.24 -13.65
CA ASP A 58 20.04 -1.83 -13.25
C ASP A 58 18.69 -1.41 -12.65
N PRO A 59 18.61 -1.06 -11.34
CA PRO A 59 17.36 -0.62 -10.71
C PRO A 59 16.68 0.54 -11.44
N ALA A 60 17.46 1.44 -12.07
CA ALA A 60 16.93 2.61 -12.76
C ALA A 60 16.07 2.25 -13.99
N ASP A 61 16.22 1.05 -14.55
CA ASP A 61 15.40 0.57 -15.67
C ASP A 61 13.99 0.11 -15.24
N HIS A 62 13.75 -0.01 -13.92
CA HIS A 62 12.53 -0.58 -13.33
C HIS A 62 11.72 0.42 -12.53
N ILE A 63 12.31 1.58 -12.20
CA ILE A 63 11.80 2.49 -11.19
C ILE A 63 11.56 3.87 -11.78
N THR A 64 10.41 4.44 -11.46
CA THR A 64 10.13 5.86 -11.67
C THR A 64 9.85 6.49 -10.31
N VAL A 65 10.54 7.59 -10.01
CA VAL A 65 10.29 8.42 -8.82
C VAL A 65 9.27 9.49 -9.19
N MET A 66 8.32 9.73 -8.29
CA MET A 66 7.27 10.74 -8.45
C MET A 66 7.19 11.55 -7.17
N THR A 67 7.10 12.87 -7.30
CA THR A 67 7.04 13.81 -6.16
C THR A 67 5.95 14.83 -6.35
N SER A 68 5.41 15.38 -5.26
CA SER A 68 4.41 16.46 -5.30
C SER A 68 4.92 17.71 -6.03
N THR A 69 6.23 17.99 -6.00
CA THR A 69 6.82 19.11 -6.74
C THR A 69 6.65 18.97 -8.26
N GLU A 70 6.68 17.73 -8.78
CA GLU A 70 6.58 17.45 -10.21
C GLU A 70 5.14 17.23 -10.67
N TYR A 71 4.31 16.61 -9.83
CA TYR A 71 2.97 16.15 -10.18
C TYR A 71 1.84 16.99 -9.55
N GLY A 72 2.19 17.97 -8.71
CA GLY A 72 1.25 18.73 -7.88
C GLY A 72 0.98 18.04 -6.54
N GLU A 73 0.47 18.79 -5.57
CA GLU A 73 -0.15 18.25 -4.36
C GLU A 73 -1.44 17.53 -4.80
N ASN A 74 -1.62 16.28 -4.35
CA ASN A 74 -2.71 15.33 -4.64
C ASN A 74 -2.37 14.23 -5.68
N ILE A 75 -2.14 13.02 -5.17
CA ILE A 75 -2.31 11.79 -5.95
C ILE A 75 -3.82 11.53 -6.04
N ARG A 76 -4.41 11.88 -7.17
CA ARG A 76 -5.85 11.70 -7.42
C ARG A 76 -6.18 10.23 -7.62
N LEU A 77 -7.28 9.79 -7.02
CA LEU A 77 -7.96 8.56 -7.45
C LEU A 77 -8.38 8.79 -8.90
N VAL A 78 -8.01 7.89 -9.82
CA VAL A 78 -8.58 7.94 -11.17
C VAL A 78 -10.06 7.55 -11.05
N ASP A 79 -10.93 8.33 -11.70
CA ASP A 79 -12.40 8.27 -11.81
C ASP A 79 -13.03 6.89 -12.16
N SER A 80 -12.35 5.75 -11.99
CA SER A 80 -12.89 4.43 -12.33
C SER A 80 -13.98 3.96 -11.34
N TRP A 81 -14.24 4.72 -10.28
CA TRP A 81 -15.39 4.54 -9.41
C TRP A 81 -16.09 5.90 -9.31
N GLU A 82 -17.09 6.14 -10.16
CA GLU A 82 -18.09 7.19 -9.91
C GLU A 82 -18.81 6.83 -8.59
N ASP A 83 -18.28 7.27 -7.45
CA ASP A 83 -19.15 7.56 -6.31
C ASP A 83 -19.99 8.78 -6.71
N ASN A 84 -21.28 8.68 -6.46
CA ASN A 84 -22.33 9.53 -7.01
C ASN A 84 -22.52 10.79 -6.15
N ASP A 85 -21.46 11.26 -5.49
CA ASP A 85 -21.52 12.24 -4.41
C ASP A 85 -20.76 13.56 -4.66
N ASP A 86 -20.15 13.76 -5.84
CA ASP A 86 -19.47 15.02 -6.22
C ASP A 86 -18.35 15.46 -5.22
N GLU A 87 -17.89 14.58 -4.32
CA GLU A 87 -16.78 14.85 -3.38
C GLU A 87 -15.46 14.26 -3.91
N GLU A 88 -14.45 15.13 -4.08
CA GLU A 88 -13.11 14.77 -4.55
C GLU A 88 -12.34 14.08 -3.40
N ASP A 89 -12.34 12.74 -3.37
CA ASP A 89 -11.69 11.96 -2.31
C ASP A 89 -10.18 11.77 -2.56
N ASP A 90 -9.38 12.77 -2.21
CA ASP A 90 -7.92 12.66 -2.31
C ASP A 90 -7.34 11.78 -1.18
N TRP A 91 -6.61 10.72 -1.57
CA TRP A 91 -5.88 9.85 -0.63
C TRP A 91 -4.73 10.57 0.05
N CYS A 92 -4.05 11.43 -0.70
CA CYS A 92 -2.95 12.24 -0.24
C CYS A 92 -3.36 13.70 -0.31
N MET A 93 -3.77 14.25 0.83
CA MET A 93 -4.04 15.68 1.00
C MET A 93 -2.74 16.36 1.45
N GLY A 94 -1.79 16.53 0.53
CA GLY A 94 -0.50 17.17 0.82
C GLY A 94 0.65 16.73 -0.08
N ASP A 95 1.85 16.83 0.47
CA ASP A 95 3.09 16.50 -0.22
C ASP A 95 3.36 14.99 -0.20
N PHE A 96 4.08 14.50 -1.20
CA PHE A 96 4.39 13.08 -1.29
C PHE A 96 5.73 12.76 -1.97
N PHE A 97 6.22 11.57 -1.63
CA PHE A 97 7.29 10.87 -2.31
C PHE A 97 6.82 9.46 -2.68
N MET A 98 6.91 9.10 -3.97
CA MET A 98 6.46 7.81 -4.48
C MET A 98 7.52 7.16 -5.37
N ILE A 99 7.68 5.86 -5.21
CA ILE A 99 8.44 4.97 -6.06
C ILE A 99 7.44 4.08 -6.79
N ASN A 100 7.43 4.15 -8.11
CA ASN A 100 6.66 3.28 -8.97
C ASN A 100 7.58 2.26 -9.65
N VAL A 101 7.34 0.98 -9.42
CA VAL A 101 8.05 -0.15 -10.04
C VAL A 101 7.31 -0.54 -11.31
N THR A 102 7.71 0.08 -12.43
CA THR A 102 6.94 0.16 -13.67
C THR A 102 6.65 -1.21 -14.32
N ARG A 103 7.56 -2.17 -14.17
CA ARG A 103 7.41 -3.52 -14.77
C ARG A 103 6.70 -4.54 -13.88
N ARG A 104 6.53 -4.21 -12.59
CA ARG A 104 5.94 -5.09 -11.57
C ARG A 104 4.67 -4.54 -10.96
N PHE A 105 4.15 -3.42 -11.49
CA PHE A 105 2.92 -2.77 -11.02
C PHE A 105 2.86 -2.60 -9.51
N SER A 106 4.02 -2.41 -8.91
CA SER A 106 4.17 -2.25 -7.49
C SER A 106 4.54 -0.82 -7.23
N TYR A 107 4.06 -0.23 -6.16
CA TYR A 107 4.50 1.09 -5.77
C TYR A 107 4.65 1.17 -4.26
N PHE A 108 5.40 2.17 -3.85
CA PHE A 108 5.52 2.58 -2.47
C PHE A 108 5.40 4.10 -2.43
N ALA A 109 4.66 4.64 -1.48
CA ALA A 109 4.46 6.06 -1.35
C ALA A 109 4.37 6.47 0.12
N VAL A 110 4.97 7.61 0.41
CA VAL A 110 4.80 8.35 1.66
C VAL A 110 4.12 9.67 1.30
N CYS A 111 3.04 9.97 2.01
CA CYS A 111 2.30 11.22 1.93
C CYS A 111 2.29 11.88 3.31
N TRP A 112 2.33 13.21 3.35
CA TRP A 112 2.26 13.98 4.59
C TRP A 112 1.51 15.29 4.40
N GLY A 113 0.97 15.81 5.50
CA GLY A 113 0.26 17.09 5.52
C GLY A 113 1.14 18.26 5.11
N SER A 114 0.58 19.18 4.33
CA SER A 114 1.18 20.42 3.84
C SER A 114 0.52 21.65 4.48
N GLU A 115 1.02 22.87 4.21
CA GLU A 115 0.40 24.11 4.72
C GLU A 115 -1.05 24.27 4.24
N ASP A 116 -1.32 23.95 2.96
CA ASP A 116 -2.65 24.09 2.36
C ASP A 116 -3.57 22.93 2.77
N ASN A 117 -2.99 21.76 3.07
CA ASN A 117 -3.71 20.56 3.47
C ASN A 117 -3.01 19.87 4.65
N PRO A 118 -3.23 20.31 5.91
CA PRO A 118 -2.67 19.65 7.09
C PRO A 118 -3.21 18.22 7.24
N GLY A 119 -2.38 17.31 7.74
CA GLY A 119 -2.70 15.88 7.70
C GLY A 119 -1.66 14.97 8.34
N PRO A 120 -2.01 13.70 8.59
CA PRO A 120 -1.09 12.73 9.13
C PRO A 120 -0.07 12.26 8.08
N VAL A 121 1.02 11.68 8.59
CA VAL A 121 1.93 10.89 7.76
C VAL A 121 1.26 9.58 7.40
N THR A 122 1.10 9.34 6.11
CA THR A 122 0.48 8.13 5.55
C THR A 122 1.45 7.43 4.62
N ILE A 123 1.59 6.13 4.79
CA ILE A 123 2.45 5.25 3.99
C ILE A 123 1.53 4.27 3.27
N ALA A 124 1.71 4.09 1.98
CA ALA A 124 1.05 3.00 1.25
C ALA A 124 1.99 2.27 0.31
N ALA A 125 1.68 1.01 0.09
CA ALA A 125 2.37 0.14 -0.83
C ALA A 125 1.38 -0.81 -1.52
N LEU A 126 1.63 -1.05 -2.78
CA LEU A 126 1.07 -2.15 -3.55
C LEU A 126 2.22 -3.03 -3.99
N GLU A 127 2.16 -4.31 -3.68
CA GLU A 127 3.12 -5.31 -4.14
C GLU A 127 2.39 -6.37 -4.95
N VAL A 128 2.81 -6.57 -6.19
CA VAL A 128 2.27 -7.64 -7.05
C VAL A 128 3.26 -8.79 -7.11
N GLN A 129 2.80 -9.95 -6.66
CA GLN A 129 3.52 -11.22 -6.77
C GLN A 129 2.78 -12.13 -7.75
N TYR A 130 3.47 -13.12 -8.30
CA TYR A 130 2.89 -14.06 -9.25
C TYR A 130 2.95 -15.47 -8.69
N LEU A 131 1.81 -16.14 -8.65
CA LEU A 131 1.73 -17.54 -8.22
C LEU A 131 2.33 -18.50 -9.25
N GLY A 132 2.33 -18.11 -10.52
CA GLY A 132 2.68 -18.93 -11.66
C GLY A 132 2.08 -18.32 -12.93
N GLY A 133 1.83 -19.16 -13.93
CA GLY A 133 1.14 -18.72 -15.13
C GLY A 133 0.23 -19.77 -15.72
N ILE A 134 -0.52 -19.37 -16.75
CA ILE A 134 -1.50 -20.19 -17.43
C ILE A 134 -1.38 -20.01 -18.94
N THR A 135 -1.75 -21.06 -19.65
CA THR A 135 -2.13 -20.99 -21.06
C THR A 135 -3.65 -20.96 -21.13
N LEU A 136 -4.21 -19.89 -21.69
CA LEU A 136 -5.64 -19.81 -21.97
C LEU A 136 -5.92 -20.45 -23.33
N GLU A 137 -6.80 -21.44 -23.38
CA GLU A 137 -7.34 -22.01 -24.61
C GLU A 137 -8.73 -21.45 -24.89
N ASP A 138 -9.09 -21.40 -26.17
CA ASP A 138 -10.35 -20.87 -26.70
C ASP A 138 -10.61 -19.37 -26.37
N PHE A 139 -9.52 -18.61 -26.22
CA PHE A 139 -9.55 -17.17 -25.91
C PHE A 139 -8.69 -16.33 -26.88
N PRO A 140 -9.14 -15.11 -27.28
CA PRO A 140 -10.48 -14.55 -27.07
C PRO A 140 -11.57 -15.17 -27.98
N VAL A 141 -11.24 -16.12 -28.86
CA VAL A 141 -12.23 -16.86 -29.64
C VAL A 141 -11.87 -18.34 -29.68
N GLU A 142 -12.88 -19.18 -29.90
CA GLU A 142 -12.73 -20.64 -30.03
C GLU A 142 -11.62 -21.00 -31.04
N GLY A 143 -10.73 -21.90 -30.63
CA GLY A 143 -9.58 -22.39 -31.37
C GLY A 143 -8.30 -21.56 -31.25
N MET A 144 -8.28 -20.49 -30.44
CA MET A 144 -7.07 -19.70 -30.16
C MET A 144 -6.46 -20.05 -28.80
N SER A 145 -5.13 -20.02 -28.71
CA SER A 145 -4.37 -20.27 -27.49
C SER A 145 -3.51 -19.05 -27.15
N VAL A 146 -3.58 -18.60 -25.91
CA VAL A 146 -2.80 -17.49 -25.35
C VAL A 146 -1.91 -18.05 -24.23
N PRO A 147 -0.65 -18.42 -24.53
CA PRO A 147 0.32 -18.79 -23.51
C PRO A 147 0.83 -17.53 -22.79
N GLY A 148 1.48 -17.70 -21.63
CA GLY A 148 2.19 -16.60 -20.98
C GLY A 148 1.37 -15.81 -19.97
N VAL A 149 0.13 -16.19 -19.68
CA VAL A 149 -0.76 -15.37 -18.85
C VAL A 149 -0.40 -15.52 -17.37
N PRO A 150 0.00 -14.46 -16.67
CA PRO A 150 0.44 -14.56 -15.29
C PRO A 150 -0.74 -14.67 -14.31
N LEU A 151 -0.48 -15.23 -13.13
CA LEU A 151 -1.44 -15.28 -12.01
C LEU A 151 -1.04 -14.28 -10.90
N PRO A 152 -1.35 -12.98 -11.03
CA PRO A 152 -1.00 -11.97 -10.05
C PRO A 152 -1.82 -12.09 -8.75
N ILE A 153 -1.13 -11.90 -7.62
CA ILE A 153 -1.70 -11.54 -6.33
C ILE A 153 -1.19 -10.15 -6.00
N ALA A 154 -2.11 -9.20 -5.83
CA ALA A 154 -1.80 -7.88 -5.33
C ALA A 154 -1.95 -7.88 -3.82
N THR A 155 -0.92 -7.42 -3.11
CA THR A 155 -0.97 -7.14 -1.67
C THR A 155 -0.90 -5.64 -1.48
N VAL A 156 -1.91 -5.11 -0.79
CA VAL A 156 -1.97 -3.72 -0.36
C VAL A 156 -1.58 -3.64 1.10
N PHE A 157 -0.76 -2.65 1.39
CA PHE A 157 -0.47 -2.19 2.73
C PHE A 157 -0.67 -0.68 2.77
N ALA A 158 -1.41 -0.19 3.76
CA ALA A 158 -1.48 1.23 4.06
C ALA A 158 -1.42 1.41 5.57
N THR A 159 -0.69 2.43 6.02
CA THR A 159 -0.69 2.84 7.42
C THR A 159 -0.68 4.35 7.54
N SER A 160 -1.37 4.87 8.55
CA SER A 160 -1.38 6.29 8.87
C SER A 160 -1.12 6.49 10.35
N LEU A 161 -0.22 7.42 10.66
CA LEU A 161 0.19 7.76 12.02
C LEU A 161 -0.71 8.90 12.50
N VAL A 162 -1.63 8.60 13.41
CA VAL A 162 -2.77 9.49 13.68
C VAL A 162 -2.65 10.23 15.00
N HIS A 163 -2.11 9.61 16.04
CA HIS A 163 -1.90 10.25 17.33
C HIS A 163 -0.61 9.78 17.97
N MET A 164 -0.07 10.61 18.86
CA MET A 164 0.94 10.20 19.82
C MET A 164 0.41 10.48 21.22
N ILE A 165 0.52 9.53 22.14
CA ILE A 165 0.05 9.71 23.51
C ILE A 165 1.13 9.30 24.52
N GLU A 166 1.10 9.98 25.65
CA GLU A 166 1.84 9.61 26.86
C GLU A 166 0.92 8.87 27.82
N PHE A 167 1.36 7.71 28.28
CA PHE A 167 0.64 6.89 29.24
C PHE A 167 1.54 6.41 30.38
N GLU A 168 0.93 6.08 31.52
CA GLU A 168 1.58 5.33 32.59
C GLU A 168 1.16 3.86 32.54
N ASP A 169 2.15 2.96 32.40
CA ASP A 169 1.98 1.50 32.37
C ASP A 169 1.61 0.97 33.78
N THR A 170 0.37 1.25 34.15
CA THR A 170 -0.24 0.96 35.45
C THR A 170 -1.08 -0.31 35.41
N GLY A 171 -1.32 -0.85 34.21
CA GLY A 171 -2.12 -2.03 33.95
C GLY A 171 -3.63 -1.79 34.04
N THR A 172 -4.42 -2.79 33.69
CA THR A 172 -5.88 -2.66 33.65
C THR A 172 -6.52 -2.46 35.05
N PRO A 173 -7.62 -1.70 35.19
CA PRO A 173 -8.23 -1.40 36.50
C PRO A 173 -8.64 -2.64 37.31
N GLU A 174 -8.97 -3.76 36.65
CA GLU A 174 -9.39 -5.00 37.29
C GLU A 174 -8.24 -5.95 37.65
N ASP A 175 -7.08 -5.86 36.97
CA ASP A 175 -5.90 -6.68 37.24
C ASP A 175 -4.56 -5.91 37.03
N PRO A 176 -4.33 -4.80 37.77
CA PRO A 176 -3.20 -3.90 37.48
C PRO A 176 -1.83 -4.60 37.60
N ALA A 177 -1.69 -5.51 38.57
CA ALA A 177 -0.41 -6.15 38.88
C ALA A 177 0.05 -7.19 37.84
N ASN A 178 -0.84 -7.63 36.95
CA ASN A 178 -0.56 -8.68 35.97
C ASN A 178 -0.15 -8.10 34.61
N THR A 179 -0.58 -6.88 34.31
CA THR A 179 -0.24 -6.19 33.05
C THR A 179 0.68 -4.99 33.23
N SER A 180 0.79 -4.41 34.43
CA SER A 180 1.73 -3.29 34.68
C SER A 180 3.20 -3.63 34.48
N GLY A 181 3.94 -2.65 33.97
CA GLY A 181 5.39 -2.68 33.78
C GLY A 181 5.85 -3.57 32.63
N ASN A 182 4.98 -3.88 31.68
CA ASN A 182 5.27 -4.69 30.50
C ASN A 182 5.68 -3.86 29.26
N GLY A 183 5.55 -2.54 29.32
CA GLY A 183 5.84 -1.59 28.25
C GLY A 183 4.76 -1.49 27.16
N VAL A 184 3.53 -1.92 27.45
CA VAL A 184 2.41 -1.99 26.50
C VAL A 184 1.23 -1.18 27.02
N PHE A 185 0.63 -0.37 26.16
CA PHE A 185 -0.58 0.38 26.49
C PHE A 185 -1.80 -0.54 26.53
N ASP A 186 -2.45 -0.61 27.69
CA ASP A 186 -3.65 -1.40 27.88
C ASP A 186 -4.91 -0.62 27.51
N PHE A 187 -5.82 -1.26 26.78
CA PHE A 187 -7.13 -0.70 26.44
C PHE A 187 -8.24 -1.72 26.67
N THR A 188 -9.44 -1.21 26.97
CA THR A 188 -10.66 -1.98 27.04
C THR A 188 -11.51 -1.72 25.80
N ARG A 189 -12.16 -2.76 25.28
CA ARG A 189 -13.09 -2.64 24.15
C ARG A 189 -14.48 -2.99 24.64
N SER A 190 -15.44 -2.09 24.44
CA SER A 190 -16.86 -2.39 24.62
C SER A 190 -17.50 -2.61 23.25
N GLY A 191 -18.09 -3.78 23.00
CA GLY A 191 -18.78 -4.08 21.74
C GLY A 191 -18.87 -5.56 21.39
N GLU A 192 -19.82 -5.93 20.52
CA GLU A 192 -20.08 -7.33 20.12
C GLU A 192 -19.56 -7.70 18.70
N GLY A 193 -19.06 -6.75 17.90
CA GLY A 193 -18.67 -7.01 16.50
C GLY A 193 -17.41 -6.26 16.06
N LEU A 194 -16.78 -6.69 14.95
CA LEU A 194 -15.50 -6.17 14.43
C LEU A 194 -15.53 -4.66 14.08
N SER A 195 -16.71 -4.11 13.78
CA SER A 195 -16.92 -2.69 13.48
C SER A 195 -17.12 -1.79 14.71
N ASP A 196 -17.17 -2.37 15.91
CA ASP A 196 -17.33 -1.61 17.15
C ASP A 196 -15.96 -1.19 17.70
N PHE A 197 -15.55 0.03 17.35
CA PHE A 197 -14.28 0.64 17.76
C PHE A 197 -14.43 1.52 19.01
N GLN A 198 -15.38 1.24 19.90
CA GLN A 198 -15.43 1.88 21.22
C GLN A 198 -14.33 1.30 22.11
N ILE A 199 -13.13 1.85 21.94
CA ILE A 199 -11.95 1.57 22.74
C ILE A 199 -11.91 2.60 23.87
N GLN A 200 -11.64 2.16 25.09
CA GLN A 200 -11.34 3.03 26.24
C GLN A 200 -9.94 2.73 26.77
N SER A 201 -9.17 3.75 27.13
CA SER A 201 -7.91 3.50 27.83
C SER A 201 -8.20 2.73 29.12
N ALA A 202 -7.40 1.72 29.39
CA ALA A 202 -7.37 1.10 30.70
C ALA A 202 -6.46 1.87 31.66
N GLU A 203 -5.60 2.73 31.10
CA GLU A 203 -4.53 3.46 31.77
C GLU A 203 -4.73 4.97 31.60
N ASP A 204 -4.10 5.73 32.50
CA ASP A 204 -4.14 7.18 32.51
C ASP A 204 -3.30 7.74 31.34
N VAL A 205 -3.91 8.64 30.56
CA VAL A 205 -3.25 9.36 29.45
C VAL A 205 -3.03 10.81 29.87
N HIS A 206 -1.78 11.24 29.89
CA HIS A 206 -1.38 12.52 30.49
C HIS A 206 -1.13 13.64 29.48
N ALA A 207 -0.67 13.27 28.29
CA ALA A 207 -0.39 14.20 27.21
C ALA A 207 -0.62 13.48 25.88
N GLY A 208 -0.91 14.25 24.83
CA GLY A 208 -1.14 13.71 23.50
C GLY A 208 -0.96 14.77 22.43
N VAL A 209 -0.67 14.31 21.21
CA VAL A 209 -0.55 15.13 20.02
C VAL A 209 -1.43 14.51 18.94
N ASP A 210 -2.29 15.32 18.33
CA ASP A 210 -3.03 14.95 17.12
C ASP A 210 -2.13 15.12 15.89
N LEU A 211 -1.66 14.00 15.34
CA LEU A 211 -0.83 13.99 14.14
C LEU A 211 -1.66 14.24 12.87
N SER A 212 -2.99 14.08 12.95
CA SER A 212 -3.90 14.16 11.81
C SER A 212 -4.18 15.58 11.31
N ASN A 213 -3.68 16.59 12.00
CA ASN A 213 -3.85 18.00 11.67
C ASN A 213 -2.52 18.78 11.65
N LEU A 214 -1.40 18.09 11.47
CA LEU A 214 -0.08 18.71 11.42
C LEU A 214 0.34 19.08 10.00
N VAL A 215 1.18 20.12 9.93
CA VAL A 215 1.95 20.46 8.75
C VAL A 215 3.34 19.85 8.91
N TRP A 216 3.78 19.11 7.91
CA TRP A 216 5.08 18.47 7.89
C TRP A 216 5.95 19.12 6.82
N GLU A 217 7.16 19.49 7.19
CA GLU A 217 8.14 20.08 6.29
C GLU A 217 9.27 19.08 6.00
N MET A 218 9.66 18.98 4.73
CA MET A 218 10.88 18.25 4.38
C MET A 218 12.09 19.05 4.85
N THR A 219 13.03 18.38 5.54
CA THR A 219 14.27 19.03 6.00
C THR A 219 15.10 19.58 4.84
N ASP A 220 15.95 20.57 5.12
CA ASP A 220 16.85 21.21 4.14
C ASP A 220 17.76 20.23 3.38
N ASP A 221 18.02 19.04 3.93
CA ASP A 221 18.82 17.99 3.30
C ASP A 221 18.11 17.35 2.09
N GLY A 222 16.78 17.51 2.00
CA GLY A 222 15.96 17.00 0.90
C GLY A 222 15.94 15.48 0.79
N ILE A 223 15.71 14.99 -0.43
CA ILE A 223 15.76 13.56 -0.75
C ILE A 223 17.17 13.21 -1.20
N GLU A 224 17.84 12.35 -0.42
CA GLU A 224 19.13 11.76 -0.76
C GLU A 224 18.92 10.44 -1.51
N GLU A 225 19.29 10.41 -2.79
CA GLU A 225 19.39 9.18 -3.56
C GLU A 225 20.74 8.50 -3.34
N TRP A 226 20.73 7.19 -3.14
CA TRP A 226 21.92 6.35 -3.16
C TRP A 226 21.76 5.23 -4.21
N SER A 227 22.81 4.99 -4.98
CA SER A 227 22.87 3.93 -6.00
C SER A 227 24.31 3.49 -6.22
N HIS A 228 24.50 2.33 -6.86
CA HIS A 228 25.80 1.80 -7.27
C HIS A 228 26.85 1.77 -6.15
N VAL A 229 26.42 1.38 -4.94
CA VAL A 229 27.32 1.20 -3.80
C VAL A 229 28.19 -0.03 -4.05
N GLU A 230 29.51 0.06 -3.81
CA GLU A 230 30.42 -1.07 -4.02
C GLU A 230 29.94 -2.32 -3.24
N GLY A 231 29.68 -3.41 -3.97
CA GLY A 231 29.12 -4.65 -3.41
C GLY A 231 27.59 -4.70 -3.32
N ARG A 232 26.89 -3.65 -3.75
CA ARG A 232 25.42 -3.51 -3.83
C ARG A 232 25.04 -2.77 -5.12
N GLU A 233 25.55 -3.29 -6.24
CA GLU A 233 25.44 -2.63 -7.56
C GLU A 233 24.02 -2.70 -8.14
N ASN A 234 23.25 -3.71 -7.72
CA ASN A 234 21.84 -3.92 -8.11
C ASN A 234 20.87 -3.31 -7.10
N GLU A 235 21.32 -2.36 -6.27
CA GLU A 235 20.50 -1.68 -5.28
C GLU A 235 20.47 -0.17 -5.54
N MET A 236 19.31 0.42 -5.27
CA MET A 236 19.06 1.85 -5.31
C MET A 236 18.13 2.21 -4.15
N GLY A 237 18.24 3.40 -3.61
CA GLY A 237 17.30 3.84 -2.59
C GLY A 237 17.33 5.33 -2.31
N TRP A 238 16.45 5.73 -1.40
CA TRP A 238 16.17 7.11 -1.06
C TRP A 238 16.05 7.25 0.45
N ASN A 239 16.70 8.29 0.99
CA ASN A 239 16.54 8.72 2.36
C ASN A 239 16.00 10.15 2.37
N PHE A 240 15.02 10.43 3.23
CA PHE A 240 14.55 11.79 3.44
C PHE A 240 13.91 11.91 4.82
N THR A 241 13.92 13.14 5.35
CA THR A 241 13.31 13.44 6.65
C THR A 241 12.23 14.49 6.48
N ILE A 242 11.07 14.23 7.10
CA ILE A 242 10.01 15.21 7.30
C ILE A 242 9.89 15.51 8.79
N GLU A 243 9.52 16.73 9.14
CA GLU A 243 9.37 17.16 10.53
C GLU A 243 8.22 18.15 10.73
N ALA A 244 7.64 18.11 11.92
CA ALA A 244 6.77 19.14 12.46
C ALA A 244 7.45 19.71 13.71
N THR A 245 7.42 21.05 13.85
CA THR A 245 8.05 21.77 14.96
C THR A 245 7.03 22.61 15.71
N ASP A 246 7.33 22.92 16.98
CA ASP A 246 6.44 23.70 17.85
C ASP A 246 5.01 23.12 17.86
N VAL A 247 4.91 21.81 18.03
CA VAL A 247 3.66 21.06 17.94
C VAL A 247 2.89 21.18 19.26
N ASP A 248 1.73 21.83 19.21
CA ASP A 248 0.85 21.96 20.37
C ASP A 248 0.44 20.59 20.91
N TYR A 249 0.49 20.42 22.23
CA TYR A 249 -0.22 19.33 22.88
C TYR A 249 -1.72 19.48 22.64
N ASP A 250 -2.41 18.38 22.37
CA ASP A 250 -3.85 18.42 22.23
C ASP A 250 -4.48 18.75 23.61
N GLY A 251 -5.18 19.88 23.65
CA GLY A 251 -5.89 20.38 24.83
C GLY A 251 -7.37 19.99 24.85
N ASP A 252 -7.89 19.44 23.75
CA ASP A 252 -9.23 18.89 23.64
C ASP A 252 -9.16 17.35 23.68
N ASP A 253 -10.31 16.68 23.90
CA ASP A 253 -10.42 15.23 24.15
C ASP A 253 -9.87 14.36 22.98
N ILE A 254 -8.55 14.25 22.78
CA ILE A 254 -7.98 12.92 22.52
C ILE A 254 -8.50 12.12 23.68
N TRP A 255 -9.40 11.20 23.34
CA TRP A 255 -10.02 10.25 24.24
C TRP A 255 -8.99 9.93 25.33
N TRP A 256 -9.33 10.11 26.61
CA TRP A 256 -8.50 9.77 27.79
C TRP A 256 -7.59 10.86 28.40
N LEU A 257 -7.40 12.05 27.79
CA LEU A 257 -6.54 13.10 28.36
C LEU A 257 -7.02 13.60 29.74
N LEU A 258 -6.12 13.61 30.73
CA LEU A 258 -6.40 14.04 32.11
C LEU A 258 -6.14 15.54 32.37
N GLY A 259 -5.59 16.29 31.41
CA GLY A 259 -5.41 17.75 31.48
C GLY A 259 -4.62 18.31 30.28
N GLY A 260 -4.78 19.61 30.00
CA GLY A 260 -4.03 20.29 28.93
C GLY A 260 -2.67 20.80 29.39
N ASN A 261 -1.67 20.74 28.50
CA ASN A 261 -0.38 21.41 28.63
C ASN A 261 -0.35 22.63 27.68
N ASP A 262 0.02 23.81 28.19
CA ASP A 262 0.16 25.04 27.38
C ASP A 262 1.55 25.14 26.70
N ASP A 263 2.40 24.13 26.88
CA ASP A 263 3.71 24.01 26.22
C ASP A 263 3.58 23.30 24.85
N VAL A 264 4.69 23.15 24.14
CA VAL A 264 4.75 22.50 22.83
C VAL A 264 5.79 21.39 22.80
N VAL A 265 5.57 20.37 21.98
CA VAL A 265 6.64 19.44 21.57
C VAL A 265 7.50 20.14 20.52
N GLU A 266 8.77 20.39 20.81
CA GLU A 266 9.63 21.19 19.95
C GLU A 266 9.80 20.57 18.56
N ARG A 267 9.86 19.23 18.48
CA ARG A 267 10.03 18.55 17.20
C ARG A 267 9.53 17.11 17.21
N ILE A 268 8.80 16.74 16.16
CA ILE A 268 8.49 15.37 15.78
C ILE A 268 9.00 15.17 14.35
N ALA A 269 9.88 14.20 14.14
CA ALA A 269 10.47 13.94 12.82
C ALA A 269 10.44 12.45 12.46
N TYR A 270 10.19 12.19 11.18
CA TYR A 270 10.28 10.86 10.58
C TYR A 270 11.33 10.86 9.47
N THR A 271 12.32 9.97 9.60
CA THR A 271 13.33 9.74 8.57
C THR A 271 13.02 8.44 7.86
N PHE A 272 12.71 8.51 6.57
CA PHE A 272 12.37 7.36 5.76
C PHE A 272 13.60 6.82 5.05
N HIS A 273 13.63 5.49 4.93
CA HIS A 273 14.62 4.72 4.21
C HIS A 273 13.89 3.78 3.26
N LEU A 274 14.00 4.06 1.98
CA LEU A 274 13.39 3.25 0.92
C LEU A 274 14.51 2.62 0.12
N GLY A 275 14.44 1.31 -0.08
CA GLY A 275 15.40 0.55 -0.87
C GLY A 275 14.69 -0.28 -1.93
N VAL A 276 15.33 -0.41 -3.08
CA VAL A 276 14.94 -1.33 -4.15
C VAL A 276 16.18 -2.13 -4.53
N SER A 277 15.99 -3.44 -4.68
CA SER A 277 17.03 -4.39 -5.06
C SER A 277 16.55 -5.24 -6.23
N ILE A 278 17.47 -5.53 -7.15
CA ILE A 278 17.22 -6.39 -8.31
C ILE A 278 18.04 -7.67 -8.18
N ASP A 279 17.33 -8.78 -8.03
CA ASP A 279 17.91 -10.12 -7.92
C ASP A 279 17.77 -10.88 -9.23
N GLU A 280 18.86 -11.47 -9.71
CA GLU A 280 18.81 -12.41 -10.83
C GLU A 280 18.20 -13.74 -10.36
N VAL A 281 17.21 -14.23 -11.09
CA VAL A 281 16.59 -15.53 -10.88
C VAL A 281 16.96 -16.44 -12.04
N THR A 282 17.50 -17.61 -11.72
CA THR A 282 17.88 -18.63 -12.70
C THR A 282 17.23 -19.96 -12.38
N ASP A 283 16.68 -20.58 -13.42
CA ASP A 283 16.03 -21.89 -13.39
C ASP A 283 14.99 -22.08 -12.26
N GLU A 284 14.23 -21.04 -11.90
CA GLU A 284 13.16 -21.13 -10.90
C GLU A 284 11.99 -21.94 -11.44
N VAL A 285 11.50 -22.89 -10.65
CA VAL A 285 10.37 -23.73 -11.04
C VAL A 285 9.07 -23.06 -10.61
N ILE A 286 8.27 -22.62 -11.59
CA ILE A 286 6.96 -22.01 -11.37
C ILE A 286 5.84 -22.98 -11.78
N PRO A 287 4.70 -22.97 -11.07
CA PRO A 287 3.57 -23.79 -11.44
C PRO A 287 2.88 -23.21 -12.68
N TRP A 288 2.38 -24.09 -13.54
CA TRP A 288 1.74 -23.73 -14.80
C TRP A 288 0.48 -24.54 -15.05
N TRP A 289 -0.57 -23.93 -15.57
CA TRP A 289 -1.81 -24.63 -15.93
C TRP A 289 -2.24 -24.34 -17.37
N THR A 290 -3.06 -25.21 -17.91
CA THR A 290 -3.83 -24.94 -19.14
C THR A 290 -5.28 -24.76 -18.71
N VAL A 291 -5.89 -23.64 -19.07
CA VAL A 291 -7.27 -23.30 -18.69
C VAL A 291 -8.04 -23.07 -19.97
N THR A 292 -9.12 -23.82 -20.15
CA THR A 292 -10.05 -23.65 -21.28
C THR A 292 -11.20 -22.75 -20.85
N LEU A 293 -11.50 -21.73 -21.66
CA LEU A 293 -12.57 -20.78 -21.38
C LEU A 293 -13.75 -20.97 -22.34
N ASP A 294 -14.98 -20.96 -21.82
CA ASP A 294 -16.22 -21.00 -22.61
C ASP A 294 -16.86 -19.60 -22.67
N PRO A 295 -17.16 -19.05 -23.86
CA PRO A 295 -17.87 -17.77 -23.98
C PRO A 295 -19.32 -17.85 -23.47
N VAL A 296 -19.72 -16.87 -22.66
CA VAL A 296 -21.07 -16.77 -22.09
C VAL A 296 -21.94 -15.84 -22.94
N GLU A 297 -22.88 -16.40 -23.71
CA GLU A 297 -23.68 -15.68 -24.74
C GLU A 297 -24.39 -14.38 -24.29
N ASN A 298 -24.66 -14.19 -23.00
CA ASN A 298 -25.43 -13.05 -22.48
C ASN A 298 -24.61 -12.06 -21.64
N LYS A 299 -23.31 -12.29 -21.49
CA LYS A 299 -22.43 -11.38 -20.76
C LYS A 299 -21.64 -10.53 -21.76
N SER A 300 -21.32 -9.31 -21.38
CA SER A 300 -20.49 -8.41 -22.18
C SER A 300 -19.59 -7.58 -21.27
N TRP A 301 -18.38 -7.32 -21.75
CA TRP A 301 -17.46 -6.35 -21.15
C TRP A 301 -18.09 -4.95 -21.04
N ASP A 302 -19.04 -4.60 -21.90
CA ASP A 302 -19.74 -3.31 -21.88
C ASP A 302 -20.62 -3.09 -20.63
N ASN A 303 -20.91 -4.15 -19.87
CA ASN A 303 -21.75 -4.12 -18.66
C ASN A 303 -20.96 -4.50 -17.39
N ASP A 304 -19.63 -4.42 -17.41
CA ASP A 304 -18.75 -4.87 -16.33
C ASP A 304 -18.92 -6.36 -15.96
N GLU A 305 -19.36 -7.19 -16.92
CA GLU A 305 -19.51 -8.64 -16.76
C GLU A 305 -18.40 -9.38 -17.53
N ILE A 306 -17.82 -10.42 -16.93
CA ILE A 306 -16.83 -11.29 -17.57
C ILE A 306 -17.56 -12.24 -18.55
N PRO A 307 -17.41 -12.11 -19.89
CA PRO A 307 -18.12 -12.90 -20.89
C PRO A 307 -17.49 -14.28 -21.15
N TYR A 308 -16.72 -14.78 -20.21
CA TYR A 308 -16.11 -16.11 -20.23
C TYR A 308 -16.28 -16.76 -18.86
N GLU A 309 -16.38 -18.08 -18.85
CA GLU A 309 -16.28 -18.89 -17.64
C GLU A 309 -15.25 -20.01 -17.83
N VAL A 310 -14.75 -20.55 -16.72
CA VAL A 310 -13.81 -21.67 -16.76
C VAL A 310 -14.57 -22.94 -17.14
N GLU A 311 -14.19 -23.58 -18.24
CA GLU A 311 -14.76 -24.87 -18.65
C GLU A 311 -13.97 -26.05 -18.06
N ASP A 312 -12.65 -25.99 -18.17
CA ASP A 312 -11.73 -27.04 -17.74
C ASP A 312 -10.38 -26.47 -17.29
N ILE A 313 -9.78 -27.12 -16.29
CA ILE A 313 -8.43 -26.83 -15.81
C ILE A 313 -7.60 -28.10 -15.96
N GLY A 314 -6.59 -28.04 -16.83
CA GLY A 314 -5.63 -29.12 -17.03
C GLY A 314 -4.73 -29.35 -15.80
N GLU A 315 -4.00 -30.48 -15.81
CA GLU A 315 -3.05 -30.81 -14.74
C GLU A 315 -1.97 -29.73 -14.59
N GLN A 316 -1.62 -29.40 -13.34
CA GLN A 316 -0.50 -28.51 -13.04
C GLN A 316 0.81 -29.09 -13.60
N GLN A 317 1.53 -28.26 -14.34
CA GLN A 317 2.86 -28.50 -14.85
C GLN A 317 3.88 -27.65 -14.10
N ASN A 318 5.15 -28.02 -14.23
CA ASN A 318 6.27 -27.26 -13.69
C ASN A 318 7.07 -26.68 -14.86
N LEU A 319 7.10 -25.36 -14.97
CA LEU A 319 7.93 -24.66 -15.95
C LEU A 319 9.14 -24.04 -15.27
N THR A 320 10.24 -23.99 -16.01
CA THR A 320 11.47 -23.36 -15.57
C THR A 320 11.50 -21.94 -16.11
N TRP A 321 11.65 -20.96 -15.22
CA TRP A 321 11.69 -19.54 -15.52
C TRP A 321 13.04 -18.93 -15.08
N SER A 322 13.51 -17.92 -15.82
CA SER A 322 14.69 -17.14 -15.47
C SER A 322 14.45 -15.69 -15.88
N GLY A 323 14.92 -14.76 -15.06
CA GLY A 323 14.70 -13.33 -15.25
C GLY A 323 15.20 -12.54 -14.04
N VAL A 324 14.59 -11.40 -13.77
CA VAL A 324 14.93 -10.57 -12.60
C VAL A 324 13.77 -10.47 -11.64
N ARG A 325 14.04 -10.30 -10.35
CA ARG A 325 13.07 -10.05 -9.29
C ARG A 325 13.37 -8.69 -8.67
N VAL A 326 12.34 -7.86 -8.55
CA VAL A 326 12.44 -6.59 -7.82
C VAL A 326 11.98 -6.84 -6.40
N ALA A 327 12.79 -6.46 -5.41
CA ALA A 327 12.42 -6.46 -4.00
C ALA A 327 12.52 -5.04 -3.45
N THR A 328 11.55 -4.65 -2.63
CA THR A 328 11.50 -3.35 -1.98
C THR A 328 11.73 -3.53 -0.47
N ASP A 329 12.46 -2.60 0.14
CA ASP A 329 12.65 -2.52 1.59
C ASP A 329 12.23 -1.14 2.08
N PHE A 330 11.56 -1.12 3.22
CA PHE A 330 11.07 0.11 3.82
C PHE A 330 11.29 0.11 5.33
N LYS A 331 11.83 1.22 5.81
CA LYS A 331 11.92 1.54 7.23
C LYS A 331 11.72 3.04 7.43
N TYR A 332 11.21 3.42 8.58
CA TYR A 332 11.35 4.79 9.07
C TYR A 332 11.91 4.80 10.49
N ASP A 333 12.67 5.85 10.80
CA ASP A 333 13.13 6.19 12.13
C ASP A 333 12.34 7.38 12.65
N GLN A 334 11.97 7.34 13.93
CA GLN A 334 11.25 8.41 14.60
C GLN A 334 12.16 9.14 15.58
N THR A 335 12.12 10.48 15.55
CA THR A 335 12.78 11.35 16.53
C THR A 335 11.74 12.28 17.14
N ILE A 336 11.77 12.40 18.47
CA ILE A 336 10.88 13.27 19.24
C ILE A 336 11.78 14.05 20.19
N ASP A 337 11.77 15.37 20.07
CA ASP A 337 12.56 16.26 20.91
C ASP A 337 11.64 17.13 21.77
N GLY A 338 11.98 17.17 23.06
CA GLY A 338 11.36 17.96 24.13
C GLY A 338 9.90 17.65 24.45
N TRP A 339 9.56 16.36 24.42
CA TRP A 339 8.36 15.89 25.11
C TRP A 339 8.44 16.13 26.62
N ASP A 340 7.48 16.87 27.16
CA ASP A 340 7.29 17.16 28.57
C ASP A 340 6.58 16.02 29.30
N PHE A 341 7.34 14.99 29.66
CA PHE A 341 6.80 13.84 30.39
C PHE A 341 6.19 14.22 31.75
N HIS A 342 5.00 13.70 32.03
CA HIS A 342 4.33 13.80 33.32
C HIS A 342 5.19 13.23 34.45
N THR A 343 5.76 12.04 34.22
CA THR A 343 6.70 11.40 35.15
C THR A 343 7.89 10.77 34.41
N PRO A 344 9.02 10.52 35.09
CA PRO A 344 10.16 9.83 34.47
C PRO A 344 9.88 8.38 34.02
N ASP A 345 8.79 7.78 34.49
CA ASP A 345 8.41 6.40 34.18
C ASP A 345 7.32 6.32 33.09
N SER A 346 6.82 7.47 32.61
CA SER A 346 5.87 7.57 31.50
C SER A 346 6.43 7.00 30.20
N LEU A 347 5.55 6.48 29.35
CA LEU A 347 5.87 5.89 28.05
C LEU A 347 5.12 6.61 26.93
N LEU A 348 5.67 6.54 25.72
CA LEU A 348 5.03 7.04 24.50
C LEU A 348 4.49 5.90 23.64
N MET A 349 3.29 6.12 23.10
CA MET A 349 2.69 5.28 22.07
C MET A 349 2.36 6.14 20.86
N VAL A 350 2.63 5.62 19.66
CA VAL A 350 2.08 6.13 18.41
C VAL A 350 0.89 5.26 18.03
N GLU A 351 -0.28 5.87 17.92
CA GLU A 351 -1.43 5.21 17.33
C GLU A 351 -1.29 5.21 15.80
N SER A 352 -1.40 4.02 15.20
CA SER A 352 -1.42 3.85 13.76
C SER A 352 -2.68 3.10 13.33
N ILE A 353 -3.29 3.59 12.25
CA ILE A 353 -4.32 2.85 11.53
C ILE A 353 -3.60 2.05 10.46
N ILE A 354 -3.90 0.76 10.36
CA ILE A 354 -3.26 -0.14 9.39
C ILE A 354 -4.33 -0.87 8.60
N ILE A 355 -4.13 -0.91 7.28
CA ILE A 355 -4.88 -1.74 6.35
C ILE A 355 -3.90 -2.67 5.68
N ARG A 356 -4.29 -3.94 5.64
CA ARG A 356 -3.59 -4.93 4.86
C ARG A 356 -4.59 -5.85 4.21
N GLY A 357 -4.46 -6.04 2.91
CA GLY A 357 -5.30 -6.93 2.14
C GLY A 357 -4.51 -7.56 1.01
N SER A 358 -4.91 -8.76 0.62
CA SER A 358 -4.46 -9.37 -0.62
C SER A 358 -5.68 -9.68 -1.47
N PHE A 359 -5.59 -9.42 -2.76
CA PHE A 359 -6.66 -9.67 -3.71
C PHE A 359 -6.11 -10.19 -5.04
N THR A 360 -7.01 -10.86 -5.75
CA THR A 360 -6.83 -11.43 -7.07
C THR A 360 -7.95 -10.86 -7.95
N PHE A 361 -7.72 -10.77 -9.26
CA PHE A 361 -8.62 -10.11 -10.19
C PHE A 361 -9.52 -11.10 -10.94
N GLY A 362 -10.82 -10.78 -11.02
CA GLY A 362 -11.75 -11.38 -11.98
C GLY A 362 -11.74 -12.91 -12.01
N ILE A 363 -11.55 -13.48 -13.21
CA ILE A 363 -11.56 -14.93 -13.47
C ILE A 363 -10.43 -15.69 -12.76
N ILE A 364 -9.37 -15.00 -12.31
CA ILE A 364 -8.32 -15.62 -11.49
C ILE A 364 -8.88 -15.99 -10.12
N SER A 365 -9.82 -15.20 -9.58
CA SER A 365 -10.53 -15.57 -8.35
C SER A 365 -11.33 -16.85 -8.54
N ASP A 366 -12.08 -16.98 -9.63
CA ASP A 366 -12.86 -18.18 -9.94
C ASP A 366 -11.94 -19.41 -10.15
N PHE A 367 -10.83 -19.24 -10.88
CA PHE A 367 -9.78 -20.27 -11.01
C PHE A 367 -9.20 -20.67 -9.64
N MET A 368 -8.87 -19.69 -8.78
CA MET A 368 -8.31 -19.97 -7.45
C MET A 368 -9.31 -20.68 -6.54
N ASP A 369 -10.59 -20.31 -6.60
CA ASP A 369 -11.66 -20.99 -5.86
C ASP A 369 -11.77 -22.46 -6.31
N GLU A 370 -11.77 -22.72 -7.62
CA GLU A 370 -11.85 -24.08 -8.18
C GLU A 370 -10.62 -24.95 -7.85
N VAL A 371 -9.42 -24.37 -7.86
CA VAL A 371 -8.19 -25.09 -7.50
C VAL A 371 -8.10 -25.34 -5.98
N SER A 372 -8.70 -24.47 -5.15
CA SER A 372 -8.62 -24.57 -3.68
C SER A 372 -9.64 -25.54 -3.05
N GLY A 373 -10.76 -25.83 -3.72
CA GLY A 373 -11.67 -26.95 -3.43
C GLY A 373 -12.92 -26.62 -2.61
#